data_AF-A0A1A6XP37-F1
#
_entry.id   AF-A0A1A6XP37-F1
#
_cell.length_a   1.000
_cell.length_b   1.000
_cell.length_c   1.000
_cell.angle_alpha   90.00
_cell.angle_beta   90.00
_cell.angle_gamma   90.00
#
_symmetry.space_group_name_H-M   'P 1'
#
loop_
_entity.id
_entity.type
_entity.pdbx_description
1 polymer ?
#
loop_
_entity_poly.entity_id
_entity_poly.type
_entity_poly.pdbx_seq_one_letter_code
_entity_poly.pdbx_strand_id
1 'polypeptide(L)'
;MRAIVVATAALLAACQAAPTKPNPPPAAVIKVPVVTYVPIDAQLRKRCKWVKEAAPSAVFEVSNGRKRCLLQYEAQLDGIDQVQGKPVPDSP
;
A
#
# COMPACT_ATOMS: atom_id res chain seq x y z
N MET A 1 -4.60 23.61 -70.78
CA MET A 1 -4.04 24.02 -69.46
C MET A 1 -5.10 24.50 -68.48
N ARG A 2 -6.00 25.43 -68.85
CA ARG A 2 -7.07 25.93 -67.96
C ARG A 2 -8.05 24.86 -67.45
N ALA A 3 -8.49 23.92 -68.29
CA ALA A 3 -9.46 22.90 -67.91
C ALA A 3 -8.95 21.93 -66.82
N ILE A 4 -7.65 21.61 -66.84
CA ILE A 4 -7.03 20.71 -65.87
C ILE A 4 -7.00 21.36 -64.48
N VAL A 5 -6.66 22.65 -64.43
CA VAL A 5 -6.63 23.44 -63.18
C VAL A 5 -8.01 23.53 -62.53
N VAL A 6 -9.06 23.72 -63.34
CA VAL A 6 -10.45 23.77 -62.84
C VAL A 6 -10.89 22.40 -62.31
N ALA A 7 -10.57 21.32 -63.01
CA ALA A 7 -10.91 19.97 -62.56
C ALA A 7 -10.21 19.60 -61.25
N THR A 8 -8.93 19.95 -61.08
CA THR A 8 -8.19 19.68 -59.85
C THR A 8 -8.71 20.51 -58.67
N ALA A 9 -9.07 21.78 -58.90
CA ALA A 9 -9.62 22.64 -57.86
C ALA A 9 -11.00 22.14 -57.38
N ALA A 10 -11.84 21.65 -58.30
CA ALA A 10 -13.14 21.07 -57.97
C ALA A 10 -13.00 19.77 -57.16
N LEU A 11 -12.02 18.92 -57.48
CA LEU A 11 -11.74 17.69 -56.74
C LEU A 11 -11.22 17.96 -55.32
N LEU A 12 -10.37 18.98 -55.15
CA LEU A 12 -9.86 19.40 -53.84
C LEU A 12 -10.95 20.03 -52.97
N ALA A 13 -11.89 20.78 -53.57
CA ALA A 13 -13.03 21.35 -52.85
C ALA A 13 -14.05 20.30 -52.36
N ALA A 14 -14.05 19.10 -52.95
CA ALA A 14 -14.92 17.99 -52.54
C ALA A 14 -14.37 17.22 -51.32
N CYS A 15 -13.09 17.37 -50.98
CA CYS A 15 -12.53 16.85 -49.73
C CYS A 15 -12.88 17.79 -48.57
N GLN A 16 -14.08 17.63 -48.01
CA GLN A 16 -14.40 18.29 -46.75
C GLN A 16 -13.48 17.75 -45.64
N ALA A 17 -13.00 18.66 -44.79
CA ALA A 17 -12.20 18.29 -43.63
C ALA A 17 -12.96 17.26 -42.78
N ALA A 18 -12.28 16.19 -42.37
CA ALA A 18 -12.89 15.17 -41.54
C ALA A 18 -13.47 15.82 -40.26
N PRO A 19 -14.73 15.51 -39.89
CA PRO A 19 -15.34 16.11 -38.71
C PRO A 19 -14.49 15.79 -37.48
N THR A 20 -14.04 16.82 -36.79
CA THR A 20 -13.27 16.68 -35.55
C THR A 20 -14.19 16.13 -34.48
N LYS A 21 -13.99 14.87 -34.08
CA LYS A 21 -14.67 14.28 -32.93
C LYS A 21 -14.06 14.84 -31.65
N PRO A 22 -14.80 15.61 -30.83
CA PRO A 22 -14.28 16.10 -29.56
C PRO A 22 -14.02 14.92 -28.62
N ASN A 23 -12.88 14.94 -27.92
CA ASN A 23 -12.67 14.00 -26.83
C ASN A 23 -13.65 14.34 -25.68
N PRO A 24 -14.20 13.32 -24.99
CA PRO A 24 -14.98 13.57 -23.80
C PRO A 24 -14.13 14.31 -22.75
N PRO A 25 -14.77 15.12 -21.90
CA PRO A 25 -14.07 15.77 -20.79
C PRO A 25 -13.41 14.69 -19.89
N PRO A 26 -12.29 15.03 -19.23
CA PRO A 26 -11.61 14.08 -18.35
C PRO A 26 -12.55 13.57 -17.27
N ALA A 27 -12.40 12.28 -16.93
CA ALA A 27 -13.20 11.64 -15.90
C ALA A 27 -13.06 12.35 -14.55
N ALA A 28 -14.13 12.38 -13.78
CA ALA A 28 -14.11 12.93 -12.42
C ALA A 28 -13.09 12.15 -11.57
N VAL A 29 -12.13 12.87 -10.98
CA VAL A 29 -11.14 12.29 -10.08
C VAL A 29 -11.82 12.01 -8.74
N ILE A 30 -12.16 10.75 -8.50
CA ILE A 30 -12.69 10.29 -7.21
C ILE A 30 -11.49 9.94 -6.33
N LYS A 31 -11.30 10.70 -5.24
CA LYS A 31 -10.32 10.35 -4.22
C LYS A 31 -10.79 9.09 -3.50
N VAL A 32 -10.10 7.98 -3.70
CA VAL A 32 -10.36 6.75 -2.95
C VAL A 32 -9.63 6.85 -1.62
N PRO A 33 -10.33 6.74 -0.47
CA PRO A 33 -9.67 6.71 0.82
C PRO A 33 -8.84 5.44 0.95
N VAL A 34 -7.53 5.59 1.04
CA VAL A 34 -6.61 4.49 1.35
C VAL A 34 -6.54 4.36 2.87
N VAL A 35 -7.04 3.25 3.40
CA VAL A 35 -6.95 2.97 4.84
C VAL A 35 -5.48 2.75 5.19
N THR A 36 -4.87 3.72 5.85
CA THR A 36 -3.51 3.59 6.38
C THR A 36 -3.63 3.00 7.78
N TYR A 37 -3.07 1.79 7.97
CA TYR A 37 -3.07 1.10 9.26
C TYR A 37 -1.96 1.63 10.16
N VAL A 38 -2.20 1.65 11.47
CA VAL A 38 -1.17 2.03 12.45
C VAL A 38 -0.06 0.98 12.44
N PRO A 39 1.22 1.39 12.24
CA PRO A 39 2.34 0.46 12.33
C PRO A 39 2.49 -0.05 13.77
N ILE A 40 2.64 -1.37 13.93
CA ILE A 40 2.94 -1.97 15.23
C ILE A 40 4.34 -1.55 15.66
N ASP A 41 4.52 -1.09 16.90
CA ASP A 41 5.83 -0.70 17.43
C ASP A 41 6.86 -1.84 17.31
N ALA A 42 8.11 -1.51 16.98
CA ALA A 42 9.20 -2.49 16.84
C ALA A 42 9.51 -3.23 18.16
N GLN A 43 9.30 -2.60 19.32
CA GLN A 43 9.44 -3.22 20.64
C GLN A 43 8.41 -4.34 20.85
N LEU A 44 7.19 -4.16 20.35
CA LEU A 44 6.14 -5.19 20.43
C LEU A 44 6.46 -6.41 19.55
N ARG A 45 7.30 -6.24 18.51
CA ARG A 45 7.74 -7.31 17.61
C ARG A 45 9.09 -7.92 17.99
N LYS A 46 9.70 -7.47 19.09
CA LYS A 46 11.05 -7.89 19.49
C LYS A 46 11.05 -9.32 20.00
N ARG A 47 11.86 -10.18 19.39
CA ARG A 47 12.02 -11.58 19.84
C ARG A 47 12.81 -11.64 21.15
N CYS A 48 12.28 -12.38 22.12
CA CYS A 48 13.00 -12.72 23.33
C CYS A 48 14.05 -13.80 23.05
N LYS A 49 15.24 -13.65 23.64
CA LYS A 49 16.34 -14.63 23.57
C LYS A 49 16.48 -15.32 24.92
N TRP A 50 16.43 -16.64 24.92
CA TRP A 50 16.76 -17.47 26.09
C TRP A 50 17.52 -18.72 25.63
N VAL A 51 18.24 -19.33 26.58
CA VAL A 51 18.92 -20.61 26.35
C VAL A 51 17.86 -21.69 26.19
N LYS A 52 17.76 -22.27 24.99
CA LYS A 52 16.75 -23.28 24.66
C LYS A 52 17.20 -24.68 25.10
N GLU A 53 18.48 -24.97 24.94
CA GLU A 53 19.09 -26.27 25.17
C GLU A 53 20.38 -26.07 25.96
N ALA A 54 20.51 -26.80 27.06
CA ALA A 54 21.66 -26.77 27.95
C ALA A 54 21.80 -28.15 28.62
N ALA A 55 22.91 -28.38 29.31
CA ALA A 55 23.09 -29.59 30.11
C ALA A 55 21.94 -29.77 31.12
N PRO A 56 21.58 -31.01 31.51
CA PRO A 56 20.53 -31.25 32.51
C PRO A 56 20.76 -30.55 33.85
N SER A 57 22.00 -30.19 34.18
CA SER A 57 22.32 -29.39 35.37
C SER A 57 21.86 -27.93 35.29
N ALA A 58 21.60 -27.39 34.10
CA ALA A 58 21.22 -26.01 33.86
C ALA A 58 19.69 -25.80 33.71
N VAL A 59 18.89 -26.75 34.19
CA VAL A 59 17.41 -26.73 34.06
C VAL A 59 16.79 -25.43 34.59
N PHE A 60 17.31 -24.88 35.69
CA PHE A 60 16.80 -23.62 36.25
C PHE A 60 17.03 -22.42 35.34
N GLU A 61 18.19 -22.32 34.69
CA GLU A 61 18.49 -21.23 33.76
C GLU A 61 17.56 -21.27 32.55
N VAL A 62 17.41 -22.45 31.94
CA VAL A 62 16.52 -22.68 30.79
C VAL A 62 15.07 -22.38 31.16
N SER A 63 14.61 -22.89 32.31
CA SER A 63 13.21 -22.75 32.76
C SER A 63 12.87 -21.29 33.10
N ASN A 64 13.75 -20.62 33.85
CA ASN A 64 13.56 -19.20 34.19
C ASN A 64 13.67 -18.30 32.96
N GLY A 65 14.58 -18.61 32.05
CA GLY A 65 14.69 -17.94 30.74
C GLY A 65 13.39 -18.06 29.94
N ARG A 66 12.86 -19.27 29.83
CA ARG A 66 11.59 -19.54 29.15
C ARG A 66 10.42 -18.79 29.79
N LYS A 67 10.32 -18.80 31.12
CA LYS A 67 9.26 -18.06 31.85
C LYS A 67 9.32 -16.56 31.56
N ARG A 68 10.50 -15.93 31.64
CA ARG A 68 10.64 -14.49 31.32
C ARG A 68 10.22 -14.18 29.89
N CYS A 69 10.63 -15.01 28.93
CA CYS A 69 10.27 -14.80 27.54
C CYS A 69 8.78 -14.99 27.28
N LEU A 70 8.13 -15.93 27.95
CA LEU A 70 6.68 -16.11 27.83
C LEU A 70 5.94 -14.86 28.32
N LEU A 71 6.30 -14.34 29.50
CA LEU A 71 5.71 -13.10 30.03
C LEU A 71 5.92 -11.90 29.11
N GLN A 72 7.10 -11.81 28.46
CA GLN A 72 7.35 -10.77 27.46
C GLN A 72 6.41 -10.91 26.27
N TYR A 73 6.24 -12.13 25.73
CA TYR A 73 5.37 -12.34 24.57
C TYR A 73 3.90 -12.07 24.89
N GLU A 74 3.43 -12.44 26.08
CA GLU A 74 2.07 -12.11 26.54
C GLU A 74 1.86 -10.59 26.57
N ALA A 75 2.76 -9.84 27.21
CA ALA A 75 2.67 -8.37 27.24
C ALA A 75 2.78 -7.72 25.83
N GLN A 76 3.56 -8.33 24.93
CA GLN A 76 3.67 -7.86 23.54
C GLN A 76 2.37 -8.09 22.77
N LEU A 77 1.70 -9.23 22.96
CA LEU A 77 0.40 -9.51 22.34
C LEU A 77 -0.66 -8.54 22.85
N ASP A 78 -0.73 -8.31 24.17
CA ASP A 78 -1.65 -7.34 24.76
C ASP A 78 -1.43 -5.93 24.19
N GLY A 79 -0.17 -5.52 24.01
CA GLY A 79 0.18 -4.23 23.40
C GLY A 79 -0.17 -4.16 21.91
N ILE A 80 -0.08 -5.27 21.17
CA ILE A 80 -0.50 -5.34 19.76
C ILE A 80 -2.02 -5.19 19.68
N ASP A 81 -2.79 -5.88 20.52
CA ASP A 81 -4.25 -5.82 20.52
C ASP A 81 -4.78 -4.41 20.84
N GLN A 82 -4.02 -3.60 21.58
CA GLN A 82 -4.35 -2.20 21.84
C GLN A 82 -4.20 -1.28 20.61
N VAL A 83 -3.40 -1.68 19.63
CA VAL A 83 -3.01 -0.85 18.47
C VAL A 83 -3.56 -1.39 17.15
N GLN A 84 -3.65 -2.71 17.01
CA GLN A 84 -4.06 -3.39 15.79
C GLN A 84 -5.52 -3.05 15.44
N GLY A 85 -5.77 -2.73 14.17
CA GLY A 85 -7.12 -2.44 13.67
C GLY A 85 -7.61 -1.02 13.89
N LYS A 86 -6.83 -0.15 14.56
CA LYS A 86 -7.18 1.27 14.69
C LYS A 86 -6.72 2.06 13.45
N PRO A 87 -7.57 2.93 12.89
CA PRO A 87 -7.13 3.86 11.85
C PRO A 87 -6.07 4.81 12.43
N VAL A 88 -5.09 5.20 11.60
CA VAL A 88 -4.13 6.25 11.98
C VAL A 88 -4.93 7.53 12.29
N PRO A 89 -4.70 8.19 13.45
CA PRO A 89 -5.35 9.47 13.73
C PRO A 89 -4.99 10.47 12.64
N ASP A 90 -5.99 11.18 12.12
CA ASP A 90 -5.73 12.28 11.18
C ASP A 90 -4.78 13.29 11.84
N SER A 91 -3.74 13.69 11.11
CA SER A 91 -2.79 14.69 11.59
C SER A 91 -3.51 16.02 11.83
N PRO A 92 -3.18 16.78 12.89
CA PRO A 92 -3.86 18.03 13.23
C PRO A 92 -3.73 19.10 12.14
#